data_AF-A0A1L3LTC5-F1
#
_entry.id   AF-A0A1L3LTC5-F1
#
_cell.length_a   1.000
_cell.length_b   1.000
_cell.length_c   1.000
_cell.angle_alpha   90.00
_cell.angle_beta   90.00
_cell.angle_gamma   90.00
#
_symmetry.space_group_name_H-M   'P 1'
#
loop_
_entity.id
_entity.type
_entity.pdbx_description
1 polymer ?
#
loop_
_entity_poly.entity_id
_entity_poly.type
_entity_poly.pdbx_seq_one_letter_code
_entity_poly.pdbx_strand_id
1 'polypeptide(L)' 'MTIIETAKMNGVDPLAYLADVLDRNHDHNISRLDELLPWIGHPLP' A
#
# COMPACT_ATOMS: atom_id res chain seq x y z
N MET A 1 6.66 -12.86 0.19
CA MET A 1 5.50 -13.10 -0.69
C MET A 1 5.18 -11.80 -1.41
N THR A 2 5.30 -11.79 -2.73
CA THR A 2 5.11 -10.62 -3.60
C THR A 2 3.71 -10.63 -4.23
N ILE A 3 3.22 -9.46 -4.62
CA ILE A 3 1.95 -9.31 -5.36
C ILE A 3 1.92 -10.12 -6.67
N ILE A 4 3.07 -10.36 -7.30
CA ILE A 4 3.21 -11.25 -8.47
C ILE A 4 2.96 -12.71 -8.10
N GLU A 5 3.50 -13.16 -6.97
CA GLU A 5 3.30 -14.54 -6.49
C GLU A 5 1.83 -14.78 -6.12
N THR A 6 1.17 -13.80 -5.50
CA THR A 6 -0.27 -13.84 -5.20
C THR A 6 -1.13 -13.91 -6.46
N ALA A 7 -0.81 -13.13 -7.50
CA ALA A 7 -1.54 -13.17 -8.78
C ALA A 7 -1.43 -14.54 -9.46
N LYS A 8 -0.23 -15.11 -9.49
CA LYS A 8 0.02 -16.46 -10.04
C LYS A 8 -0.77 -17.55 -9.31
N MET A 9 -0.85 -17.49 -7.97
CA MET A 9 -1.61 -18.46 -7.17
C MET A 9 -3.12 -18.37 -7.38
N ASN A 10 -3.64 -17.19 -7.74
CA ASN A 10 -5.06 -16.97 -7.98
C ASN A 10 -5.46 -17.11 -9.46
N GLY A 11 -4.53 -17.50 -10.35
CA GLY A 11 -4.79 -17.61 -11.79
C GLY A 11 -5.09 -16.28 -12.48
N VAL A 12 -4.67 -15.16 -11.86
CA VAL A 12 -4.86 -13.81 -12.40
C VAL A 12 -3.60 -13.40 -13.15
N ASP A 13 -3.77 -12.65 -14.26
CA ASP A 13 -2.63 -12.12 -15.00
C ASP A 13 -1.76 -11.22 -14.09
N PRO A 14 -0.46 -11.53 -13.90
CA PRO A 14 0.38 -10.82 -12.94
C PRO A 14 0.65 -9.36 -13.32
N LEU A 15 0.67 -9.05 -14.62
CA LEU A 15 0.94 -7.69 -15.09
C LEU A 15 -0.30 -6.81 -14.94
N ALA A 16 -1.48 -7.33 -15.28
CA ALA A 16 -2.74 -6.64 -15.07
C ALA A 16 -3.03 -6.44 -13.58
N TYR A 17 -2.75 -7.44 -12.74
CA TYR A 17 -2.92 -7.32 -11.29
C TYR A 17 -1.93 -6.31 -10.68
N LEU A 18 -0.67 -6.31 -11.12
CA LEU A 18 0.30 -5.31 -10.70
C LEU A 18 -0.15 -3.89 -11.10
N ALA A 19 -0.65 -3.72 -12.33
CA ALA A 19 -1.15 -2.43 -12.80
C ALA A 19 -2.36 -1.95 -11.98
N ASP A 20 -3.34 -2.81 -11.71
CA ASP A 20 -4.51 -2.50 -10.87
C ASP A 20 -4.10 -2.11 -9.43
N VAL A 21 -3.13 -2.83 -8.86
CA VAL A 21 -2.62 -2.54 -7.51
C VAL A 21 -1.86 -1.21 -7.46
N LEU A 22 -1.08 -0.89 -8.50
CA LEU A 22 -0.36 0.38 -8.60
C LEU A 22 -1.30 1.56 -8.84
N ASP A 23 -2.32 1.39 -9.69
CA ASP A 23 -3.36 2.38 -9.96
C ASP A 23 -4.16 2.70 -8.70
N ARG A 24 -4.57 1.66 -7.95
CA ARG A 24 -5.27 1.82 -6.66
C ARG A 24 -4.41 2.40 -5.53
N ASN A 25 -3.10 2.16 -5.54
CA ASN A 25 -2.20 2.75 -4.55
C ASN A 25 -1.94 4.24 -4.81
N HIS A 26 -2.14 4.71 -6.04
CA HIS A 26 -2.00 6.12 -6.37
C HIS A 26 -3.02 6.99 -5.59
N ASP A 27 -4.14 6.40 -5.16
CA ASP A 27 -5.15 7.04 -4.32
C ASP A 27 -4.80 7.03 -2.82
N HIS A 28 -3.98 6.07 -2.38
CA HIS A 28 -3.53 5.98 -0.99
C HIS A 28 -2.15 6.62 -0.84
N ASN A 29 -2.18 7.93 -0.63
CA ASN A 29 -1.04 8.73 -0.20
C ASN A 29 -0.31 8.07 0.99
N ILE A 30 0.81 7.38 0.70
CA ILE A 30 1.73 6.78 1.67
C ILE A 30 2.44 7.85 2.52
N SER A 31 2.46 9.10 2.05
CA SER A 31 3.04 10.26 2.77
C SER A 31 2.20 10.75 3.95
N ARG A 32 1.08 10.08 4.26
CA ARG A 32 0.31 10.32 5.51
C ARG A 32 0.65 9.34 6.61
N LEU A 33 1.60 8.42 6.39
CA LEU A 33 2.06 7.50 7.44
C LEU A 33 2.63 8.28 8.64
N ASP A 34 3.26 9.43 8.39
CA ASP A 34 3.79 10.33 9.42
C ASP A 34 2.68 11.05 10.21
N GLU A 35 1.51 11.27 9.60
CA GLU A 35 0.33 11.87 10.26
C GLU A 35 -0.44 10.87 11.15
N LEU A 36 -0.24 9.57 10.91
CA LEU A 36 -0.90 8.48 11.64
C LEU A 36 -0.10 8.00 12.86
N LEU A 37 1.07 8.60 13.13
CA LEU A 37 1.85 8.34 14.32
C LEU A 37 1.35 9.24 15.48
N PRO A 38 0.75 8.67 16.54
CA PRO A 38 0.15 9.45 17.64
C PRO A 38 1.18 10.21 18.51
N TRP A 39 2.46 10.13 18.18
CA TRP A 39 3.58 10.61 19.00
C TRP A 39 4.22 11.92 18.51
N ILE A 40 3.78 12.49 17.38
CA ILE A 40 4.37 13.73 16.84
C ILE A 40 3.78 15.01 17.48
N GLY A 41 2.74 14.88 18.32
CA GLY A 41 1.90 16.04 18.69
C GLY A 41 1.67 16.35 20.17
N HIS A 42 2.26 15.65 21.14
CA HIS A 42 2.07 16.03 22.55
C HIS A 42 3.41 16.19 23.26
N PRO A 43 3.90 17.42 23.54
CA PRO A 43 4.84 17.59 24.63
C PRO A 43 4.12 17.10 25.90
N LEU A 44 4.66 16.07 26.54
CA LEU A 44 4.22 15.67 27.88
C LEU A 44 4.42 16.88 28.82
N PRO A 45 3.46 17.19 29.70
CA PRO A 45 3.56 18.32 30.64
C PRO A 45 4.76 18.19 31.59
#